data_AF-A0A9P1R6T4-F1
#
_entry.id   AF-A0A9P1R6T4-F1
#
_cell.length_a   1.000
_cell.length_b   1.000
_cell.length_c   1.000
_cell.angle_alpha   90.00
_cell.angle_beta   90.00
_cell.angle_gamma   90.00
#
_symmetry.space_group_name_H-M   'P 1'
#
loop_
_entity.id
_entity.type
_entity.pdbx_description
1 polymer ?
#
loop_
_entity_poly.entity_id
_entity_poly.type
_entity_poly.pdbx_seq_one_letter_code
_entity_poly.pdbx_strand_id
1 'polypeptide(L)'
;MQQYIDYKKELVLLERDLPRLADLDALRQREAAVKALRARIFSNEAHVAFFADEETYNQFTLERLAIRQDGKLSAEEKAAAIDRLRASLPEDQQESVLPQLQSELQQQTAALQAAGAGPEAIRQMRQQLVGAEATTRLEQLDRQRSAWKGRLDDYFAEKSRIEGNTGLSEADRRAAVERLAEERFSEQERLRLGALEQMRQAEQR
;
A
#
# COMPACT_ATOMS: atom_id res chain seq x y z
N MET A 1 24.21 -25.29 5.14
CA MET A 1 23.39 -25.92 4.06
C MET A 1 22.63 -27.15 4.55
N GLN A 2 23.28 -28.10 5.24
CA GLN A 2 22.62 -29.32 5.77
C GLN A 2 21.44 -29.02 6.71
N GLN A 3 21.62 -28.13 7.70
CA GLN A 3 20.54 -27.71 8.62
C GLN A 3 19.29 -27.16 7.92
N TYR A 4 19.46 -26.47 6.78
CA TYR A 4 18.32 -25.94 6.02
C TYR A 4 17.56 -27.05 5.29
N ILE A 5 18.27 -28.07 4.78
CA ILE A 5 17.64 -29.26 4.18
C ILE A 5 16.89 -30.05 5.24
N ASP A 6 17.47 -30.22 6.42
CA ASP A 6 16.84 -30.92 7.53
C ASP A 6 15.61 -30.16 8.03
N TYR A 7 15.70 -28.83 8.14
CA TYR A 7 14.54 -27.97 8.38
C TYR A 7 13.41 -28.20 7.38
N LYS A 8 13.70 -28.21 6.07
CA LYS A 8 12.66 -28.43 5.05
C LYS A 8 12.00 -29.82 5.16
N LYS A 9 12.76 -30.86 5.49
CA LYS A 9 12.22 -32.22 5.71
C LYS A 9 11.31 -32.27 6.95
N GLU A 10 11.77 -31.73 8.07
CA GLU A 10 11.00 -31.71 9.31
C GLU A 10 9.76 -30.81 9.20
N LEU A 11 9.85 -29.70 8.47
CA LEU A 11 8.72 -28.82 8.20
C LEU A 11 7.59 -29.55 7.45
N VAL A 12 7.92 -30.34 6.42
CA VAL A 12 6.91 -31.12 5.67
C VAL A 12 6.20 -32.13 6.58
N LEU A 13 6.94 -32.78 7.49
CA LEU A 13 6.35 -33.71 8.46
C LEU A 13 5.45 -32.98 9.47
N LEU A 14 5.90 -31.84 9.97
CA LEU A 14 5.14 -31.00 10.89
C LEU A 14 3.82 -30.52 10.26
N GLU A 15 3.89 -30.00 9.03
CA GLU A 15 2.72 -29.47 8.31
C GLU A 15 1.72 -30.55 7.91
N ARG A 16 2.15 -31.80 7.75
CA ARG A 16 1.25 -32.94 7.49
C ARG A 16 0.32 -33.19 8.68
N ASP A 17 0.85 -33.04 9.89
CA ASP A 17 0.17 -33.42 11.13
C ASP A 17 -0.67 -32.26 11.71
N LEU A 18 -0.51 -31.05 11.18
CA LEU A 18 -1.28 -29.86 11.58
C LEU A 18 -2.66 -29.78 10.90
N PRO A 19 -3.68 -29.24 11.59
CA PRO A 19 -4.99 -29.01 10.99
C PRO A 19 -4.88 -28.06 9.78
N ARG A 20 -5.49 -28.45 8.66
CA ARG A 20 -5.55 -27.60 7.43
C ARG A 20 -6.68 -26.55 7.47
N LEU A 21 -7.29 -26.35 8.64
CA LEU A 21 -8.42 -25.44 8.79
C LEU A 21 -7.93 -24.00 8.69
N ALA A 22 -8.67 -23.16 7.96
CA ALA A 22 -8.45 -21.73 7.88
C ALA A 22 -9.03 -20.98 9.10
N ASP A 23 -8.90 -21.58 10.29
CA ASP A 23 -9.29 -20.96 11.55
C ASP A 23 -8.07 -20.29 12.20
N LEU A 24 -8.29 -19.16 12.87
CA LEU A 24 -7.24 -18.33 13.45
C LEU A 24 -6.41 -19.10 14.48
N ASP A 25 -7.03 -19.93 15.31
CA ASP A 25 -6.33 -20.69 16.33
C ASP A 25 -5.45 -21.79 15.71
N ALA A 26 -5.91 -22.43 14.64
CA ALA A 26 -5.09 -23.37 13.87
C ALA A 26 -3.89 -22.67 13.20
N LEU A 27 -4.08 -21.47 12.67
CA LEU A 27 -2.99 -20.67 12.08
C LEU A 27 -1.95 -20.26 13.15
N ARG A 28 -2.39 -19.85 14.33
CA ARG A 28 -1.49 -19.55 15.47
C ARG A 28 -0.73 -20.78 15.94
N GLN A 29 -1.40 -21.92 16.05
CA GLN A 29 -0.75 -23.18 16.44
C GLN A 29 0.32 -23.58 15.42
N ARG A 30 0.02 -23.43 14.13
CA ARG A 30 0.99 -23.68 13.06
C ARG A 30 2.20 -22.77 13.17
N GLU A 31 2.00 -21.45 13.31
CA GLU A 31 3.11 -20.50 13.43
C GLU A 31 4.00 -20.81 14.65
N ALA A 32 3.38 -21.09 15.81
CA ALA A 32 4.10 -21.47 17.02
C ALA A 32 4.93 -22.75 16.84
N ALA A 33 4.37 -23.75 16.15
CA ALA A 33 5.07 -25.00 15.89
C ALA A 33 6.25 -24.83 14.93
N VAL A 34 6.08 -24.04 13.85
CA VAL A 34 7.16 -23.73 12.90
C VAL A 34 8.28 -22.94 13.59
N LYS A 35 7.94 -21.95 14.42
CA LYS A 35 8.91 -21.19 15.21
C LYS A 35 9.69 -22.08 16.19
N ALA A 36 9.01 -22.99 16.88
CA ALA A 36 9.65 -23.95 17.78
C ALA A 36 10.60 -24.91 17.03
N LEU A 37 10.21 -25.35 15.83
CA LEU A 37 11.05 -26.16 14.96
C LEU A 37 12.31 -25.40 14.53
N ARG A 38 12.17 -24.14 14.11
CA ARG A 38 13.30 -23.27 13.74
C ARG A 38 14.28 -23.10 14.92
N ALA A 39 13.77 -22.80 16.11
CA ALA A 39 14.58 -22.60 17.31
C ALA A 39 15.34 -23.86 17.76
N ARG A 40 14.83 -25.06 17.41
CA ARG A 40 15.50 -26.34 17.68
C ARG A 40 16.63 -26.63 16.69
N ILE A 41 16.48 -26.25 15.43
CA ILE A 41 17.41 -26.62 14.34
C ILE A 41 18.53 -25.58 14.16
N PHE A 42 18.21 -24.29 14.30
CA PHE A 42 19.13 -23.19 14.04
C PHE A 42 19.72 -22.64 15.33
N SER A 43 20.95 -22.11 15.24
CA SER A 43 21.48 -21.26 16.31
C SER A 43 20.64 -19.99 16.42
N ASN A 44 20.68 -19.32 17.57
CA ASN A 44 19.96 -18.06 17.75
C ASN A 44 20.33 -17.00 16.68
N GLU A 45 21.62 -16.89 16.34
CA GLU A 45 22.09 -15.99 15.29
C GLU A 45 21.50 -16.33 13.92
N ALA A 46 21.54 -17.61 13.53
CA ALA A 46 20.97 -18.04 12.26
C ALA A 46 19.43 -17.90 12.25
N HIS A 47 18.75 -18.17 13.37
CA HIS A 47 17.31 -17.99 13.48
C HIS A 47 16.93 -16.54 13.20
N VAL A 48 17.57 -15.60 13.91
CA VAL A 48 17.31 -14.17 13.72
C VAL A 48 17.60 -13.75 12.29
N ALA A 49 18.77 -14.13 11.74
CA ALA A 49 19.17 -13.74 10.39
C ALA A 49 18.27 -14.29 9.27
N PHE A 50 17.67 -15.47 9.44
CA PHE A 50 16.85 -16.10 8.40
C PHE A 50 15.35 -15.89 8.57
N PHE A 51 14.84 -15.71 9.79
CA PHE A 51 13.40 -15.82 10.06
C PHE A 51 12.81 -14.67 10.87
N ALA A 52 13.60 -13.73 11.43
CA ALA A 52 13.04 -12.67 12.28
C ALA A 52 11.99 -11.82 11.55
N ASP A 53 12.26 -11.41 10.31
CA ASP A 53 11.34 -10.61 9.51
C ASP A 53 10.05 -11.38 9.18
N GLU A 54 10.20 -12.65 8.76
CA GLU A 54 9.06 -13.52 8.44
C GLU A 54 8.17 -13.75 9.66
N GLU A 55 8.75 -14.09 10.81
CA GLU A 55 8.00 -14.33 12.05
C GLU A 55 7.32 -13.06 12.57
N THR A 56 7.99 -11.91 12.45
CA THR A 56 7.42 -10.60 12.80
C THR A 56 6.21 -10.31 11.93
N TYR A 57 6.33 -10.46 10.61
CA TYR A 57 5.24 -10.23 9.67
C TYR A 57 4.09 -11.23 9.88
N ASN A 58 4.38 -12.51 10.12
CA ASN A 58 3.37 -13.53 10.40
C ASN A 58 2.61 -13.21 11.68
N GLN A 59 3.31 -12.90 12.77
CA GLN A 59 2.69 -12.54 14.05
C GLN A 59 1.79 -11.30 13.89
N PHE A 60 2.31 -10.24 13.26
CA PHE A 60 1.53 -9.03 12.97
C PHE A 60 0.28 -9.35 12.15
N THR A 61 0.41 -10.22 11.14
CA THR A 61 -0.71 -10.62 10.28
C THR A 61 -1.78 -11.40 11.03
N LEU A 62 -1.38 -12.31 11.92
CA LEU A 62 -2.30 -13.10 12.75
C LEU A 62 -3.03 -12.22 13.78
N GLU A 63 -2.34 -11.28 14.41
CA GLU A 63 -2.97 -10.34 15.35
C GLU A 63 -3.95 -9.40 14.64
N ARG A 64 -3.57 -8.89 13.46
CA ARG A 64 -4.47 -8.09 12.63
C ARG A 64 -5.70 -8.90 12.20
N LEU A 65 -5.53 -10.16 11.82
CA LEU A 65 -6.65 -11.06 11.49
C LEU A 65 -7.57 -11.27 12.70
N ALA A 66 -7.00 -11.44 13.89
CA ALA A 66 -7.74 -11.57 15.14
C ALA A 66 -8.61 -10.33 15.42
N ILE A 67 -8.03 -9.14 15.30
CA ILE A 67 -8.76 -7.86 15.47
C ILE A 67 -9.91 -7.79 14.45
N ARG A 68 -9.66 -8.15 13.20
CA ARG A 68 -10.69 -8.11 12.14
C ARG A 68 -11.85 -9.08 12.40
N GLN A 69 -11.56 -10.26 12.95
CA GLN A 69 -12.55 -11.29 13.24
C GLN A 69 -13.26 -11.07 14.59
N ASP A 70 -12.78 -10.19 15.45
CA ASP A 70 -13.42 -9.92 16.74
C ASP A 70 -14.81 -9.29 16.53
N GLY A 71 -15.86 -10.06 16.81
CA GLY A 71 -17.24 -9.61 16.70
C GLY A 71 -17.68 -8.63 17.78
N LYS A 72 -16.85 -8.40 18.81
CA LYS A 72 -17.13 -7.46 19.90
C LYS A 72 -16.69 -6.03 19.60
N LEU A 73 -15.84 -5.85 18.58
CA LEU A 73 -15.30 -4.55 18.21
C LEU A 73 -16.08 -3.92 17.05
N SER A 74 -16.39 -2.63 17.18
CA SER A 74 -16.87 -1.80 16.07
C SER A 74 -15.81 -1.65 14.97
N ALA A 75 -16.20 -1.13 13.81
CA ALA A 75 -15.24 -0.85 12.73
C ALA A 75 -14.16 0.17 13.17
N GLU A 76 -14.56 1.18 13.93
CA GLU A 76 -13.67 2.21 14.49
C GLU A 76 -12.75 1.62 15.55
N GLU A 77 -13.27 0.76 16.44
CA GLU A 77 -12.47 0.10 17.46
C GLU A 77 -11.44 -0.86 16.84
N LYS A 78 -11.81 -1.56 15.77
CA LYS A 78 -10.87 -2.39 14.99
C LYS A 78 -9.77 -1.55 14.37
N ALA A 79 -10.13 -0.41 13.75
CA ALA A 79 -9.15 0.49 13.16
C ALA A 79 -8.16 1.02 14.20
N ALA A 80 -8.65 1.44 15.37
CA ALA A 80 -7.82 1.90 16.48
C ALA A 80 -6.98 0.77 17.09
N ALA A 81 -7.48 -0.47 17.14
CA ALA A 81 -6.70 -1.62 17.55
C ALA A 81 -5.57 -1.94 16.56
N ILE A 82 -5.80 -1.78 15.25
CA ILE A 82 -4.76 -1.92 14.22
C ILE A 82 -3.70 -0.81 14.34
N ASP A 83 -4.10 0.42 14.62
CA ASP A 83 -3.15 1.52 14.87
C ASP A 83 -2.25 1.20 16.08
N ARG A 84 -2.83 0.72 17.19
CA ARG A 84 -2.07 0.28 18.37
C ARG A 84 -1.16 -0.90 18.08
N LEU A 85 -1.62 -1.88 17.31
CA LEU A 85 -0.82 -3.02 16.88
C LEU A 85 0.41 -2.56 16.11
N ARG A 86 0.24 -1.67 15.12
CA ARG A 86 1.34 -1.11 14.35
C ARG A 86 2.32 -0.30 15.21
N ALA A 87 1.81 0.52 16.11
CA ALA A 87 2.63 1.32 17.02
C ALA A 87 3.37 0.48 18.08
N SER A 88 2.91 -0.75 18.35
CA SER A 88 3.57 -1.66 19.29
C SER A 88 4.81 -2.34 18.72
N LEU A 89 4.96 -2.35 17.38
CA LEU A 89 6.16 -2.87 16.73
C LEU A 89 7.35 -1.91 16.94
N PRO A 90 8.55 -2.44 17.25
CA PRO A 90 9.81 -1.71 17.15
C PRO A 90 9.99 -1.06 15.76
N GLU A 91 10.75 0.03 15.67
CA GLU A 91 10.89 0.82 14.43
C GLU A 91 11.44 -0.01 13.25
N ASP A 92 12.45 -0.84 13.50
CA ASP A 92 13.02 -1.78 12.53
C ASP A 92 12.00 -2.80 12.02
N GLN A 93 11.09 -3.24 12.90
CA GLN A 93 10.00 -4.16 12.57
C GLN A 93 8.82 -3.46 11.88
N GLN A 94 8.60 -2.17 12.15
CA GLN A 94 7.60 -1.40 11.41
C GLN A 94 8.00 -1.32 9.94
N GLU A 95 9.27 -1.06 9.64
CA GLU A 95 9.76 -0.98 8.26
C GLU A 95 9.66 -2.31 7.52
N SER A 96 9.90 -3.44 8.20
CA SER A 96 9.86 -4.77 7.57
C SER A 96 8.47 -5.17 7.08
N VAL A 97 7.40 -4.73 7.73
CA VAL A 97 6.01 -5.04 7.33
C VAL A 97 5.45 -4.11 6.26
N LEU A 98 6.04 -2.93 6.04
CA LEU A 98 5.50 -1.92 5.12
C LEU A 98 5.40 -2.36 3.65
N PRO A 99 6.39 -3.02 3.03
CA PRO A 99 6.32 -3.37 1.61
C PRO A 99 5.11 -4.26 1.30
N GLN A 100 4.86 -5.24 2.16
CA GLN A 100 3.76 -6.18 1.99
C GLN A 100 2.40 -5.48 2.21
N LEU A 101 2.29 -4.60 3.22
CA LEU A 101 1.10 -3.78 3.43
C LEU A 101 0.79 -2.86 2.26
N GLN A 102 1.81 -2.25 1.65
CA GLN A 102 1.63 -1.40 0.48
C GLN A 102 1.16 -2.20 -0.72
N SER A 103 1.71 -3.39 -0.94
CA SER A 103 1.29 -4.31 -2.00
C SER A 103 -0.18 -4.74 -1.81
N GLU A 104 -0.55 -5.19 -0.61
CA GLU A 104 -1.93 -5.55 -0.26
C GLU A 104 -2.89 -4.37 -0.46
N LEU A 105 -2.50 -3.17 -0.04
CA LEU A 105 -3.29 -1.95 -0.17
C LEU A 105 -3.57 -1.62 -1.63
N GLN A 106 -2.53 -1.67 -2.48
CA GLN A 106 -2.65 -1.40 -3.91
C GLN A 106 -3.55 -2.43 -4.60
N GLN A 107 -3.32 -3.72 -4.34
CA GLN A 107 -4.09 -4.81 -4.94
C GLN A 107 -5.57 -4.75 -4.54
N GLN A 108 -5.86 -4.60 -3.25
CA GLN A 108 -7.24 -4.55 -2.76
C GLN A 108 -7.97 -3.28 -3.20
N THR A 109 -7.27 -2.13 -3.25
CA THR A 109 -7.86 -0.89 -3.79
C THR A 109 -8.22 -1.06 -5.26
N ALA A 110 -7.30 -1.60 -6.08
CA ALA A 110 -7.55 -1.82 -7.49
C ALA A 110 -8.71 -2.80 -7.73
N ALA A 111 -8.78 -3.89 -6.96
CA ALA A 111 -9.87 -4.85 -7.04
C ALA A 111 -11.24 -4.22 -6.69
N LEU A 112 -11.30 -3.43 -5.62
CA LEU A 112 -12.52 -2.72 -5.23
C LEU A 112 -12.95 -1.70 -6.29
N GLN A 113 -12.00 -0.95 -6.85
CA GLN A 113 -12.28 0.01 -7.93
C GLN A 113 -12.78 -0.70 -9.19
N ALA A 114 -12.16 -1.81 -9.58
CA ALA A 114 -12.61 -2.62 -10.72
C ALA A 114 -14.01 -3.21 -10.51
N ALA A 115 -14.37 -3.51 -9.26
CA ALA A 115 -15.71 -3.96 -8.88
C ALA A 115 -16.73 -2.82 -8.74
N GLY A 116 -16.36 -1.56 -9.00
CA GLY A 116 -17.24 -0.39 -8.88
C GLY A 116 -17.58 -0.02 -7.43
N ALA A 117 -16.76 -0.42 -6.45
CA ALA A 117 -16.98 -0.12 -5.05
C ALA A 117 -16.90 1.40 -4.78
N GLY A 118 -17.80 1.89 -3.93
CA GLY A 118 -17.81 3.29 -3.51
C GLY A 118 -16.66 3.67 -2.57
N PRO A 119 -16.46 4.97 -2.32
CA PRO A 119 -15.39 5.48 -1.45
C PRO A 119 -15.43 4.89 -0.03
N GLU A 120 -16.62 4.65 0.51
CA GLU A 120 -16.77 4.09 1.87
C GLU A 120 -16.26 2.64 1.97
N ALA A 121 -16.45 1.83 0.93
CA ALA A 121 -15.92 0.47 0.90
C ALA A 121 -14.37 0.46 0.85
N ILE A 122 -13.79 1.38 0.09
CA ILE A 122 -12.33 1.57 0.03
C ILE A 122 -11.80 2.04 1.40
N ARG A 123 -12.51 2.97 2.03
CA ARG A 123 -12.19 3.45 3.38
C ARG A 123 -12.20 2.34 4.42
N GLN A 124 -13.28 1.55 4.47
CA GLN A 124 -13.40 0.43 5.40
C GLN A 124 -12.30 -0.62 5.18
N MET A 125 -11.99 -0.95 3.93
CA MET A 125 -10.88 -1.85 3.59
C MET A 125 -9.55 -1.30 4.10
N ARG A 126 -9.26 -0.01 3.87
CA ARG A 126 -8.04 0.66 4.35
C ARG A 126 -7.95 0.63 5.88
N GLN A 127 -9.04 0.92 6.58
CA GLN A 127 -9.07 0.88 8.05
C GLN A 127 -8.75 -0.53 8.58
N GLN A 128 -9.29 -1.57 7.94
CA GLN A 128 -9.01 -2.97 8.28
C GLN A 128 -7.59 -3.42 7.93
N LEU A 129 -6.92 -2.73 7.01
CA LEU A 129 -5.59 -3.09 6.54
C LEU A 129 -4.47 -2.36 7.28
N VAL A 130 -4.60 -1.04 7.41
CA VAL A 130 -3.54 -0.12 7.87
C VAL A 130 -3.93 0.72 9.10
N GLY A 131 -5.18 0.64 9.56
CA GLY A 131 -5.68 1.41 10.70
C GLY A 131 -6.25 2.78 10.33
N ALA A 132 -6.79 3.52 11.31
CA ALA A 132 -7.53 4.75 11.06
C ALA A 132 -6.60 5.91 10.68
N GLU A 133 -5.44 6.02 11.33
CA GLU A 133 -4.52 7.13 11.11
C GLU A 133 -3.92 7.09 9.69
N ALA A 134 -3.43 5.92 9.28
CA ALA A 134 -2.90 5.74 7.92
C ALA A 134 -4.00 5.89 6.86
N THR A 135 -5.22 5.44 7.14
CA THR A 135 -6.37 5.69 6.23
C THR A 135 -6.61 7.17 6.03
N THR A 136 -6.60 7.97 7.10
CA THR A 136 -6.79 9.43 7.03
C THR A 136 -5.69 10.09 6.18
N ARG A 137 -4.43 9.67 6.33
CA ARG A 137 -3.31 10.14 5.50
C ARG A 137 -3.49 9.77 4.03
N LEU A 138 -3.96 8.56 3.74
CA LEU A 138 -4.26 8.11 2.37
C LEU A 138 -5.41 8.92 1.74
N GLU A 139 -6.46 9.22 2.50
CA GLU A 139 -7.57 10.06 2.03
C GLU A 139 -7.15 11.51 1.77
N GLN A 140 -6.21 12.04 2.56
CA GLN A 140 -5.60 13.34 2.28
C GLN A 140 -4.80 13.31 0.97
N LEU A 141 -3.99 12.26 0.77
CA LEU A 141 -3.25 12.06 -0.46
C LEU A 141 -4.18 11.92 -1.69
N ASP A 142 -5.29 11.22 -1.55
CA ASP A 142 -6.29 11.08 -2.62
C ASP A 142 -6.93 12.43 -2.96
N ARG A 143 -7.29 13.24 -1.95
CA ARG A 143 -7.79 14.61 -2.17
C ARG A 143 -6.77 15.48 -2.89
N GLN A 144 -5.51 15.44 -2.49
CA GLN A 144 -4.43 16.17 -3.16
C GLN A 144 -4.26 15.73 -4.62
N ARG A 145 -4.29 14.41 -4.88
CA ARG A 145 -4.21 13.84 -6.23
C ARG A 145 -5.39 14.26 -7.10
N SER A 146 -6.60 14.24 -6.54
CA SER A 146 -7.80 14.68 -7.26
C SER A 146 -7.75 16.17 -7.60
N ALA A 147 -7.33 17.02 -6.64
CA ALA A 147 -7.19 18.45 -6.87
C ALA A 147 -6.11 18.75 -7.93
N TRP A 148 -4.98 18.05 -7.87
CA TRP A 148 -3.93 18.11 -8.88
C TRP A 148 -4.44 17.71 -10.27
N LYS A 149 -5.17 16.60 -10.36
CA LYS A 149 -5.78 16.15 -11.62
C LYS A 149 -6.76 17.18 -12.18
N GLY A 150 -7.63 17.76 -11.36
CA GLY A 150 -8.54 18.83 -11.79
C GLY A 150 -7.80 20.04 -12.37
N ARG A 151 -6.77 20.53 -11.66
CA ARG A 151 -5.91 21.63 -12.15
C ARG A 151 -5.24 21.31 -13.49
N LEU A 152 -4.80 20.06 -13.68
CA LEU A 152 -4.24 19.61 -14.96
C LEU A 152 -5.29 19.58 -16.06
N ASP A 153 -6.46 18.99 -15.80
CA ASP A 153 -7.52 18.87 -16.80
C ASP A 153 -7.98 20.28 -17.26
N ASP A 154 -8.12 21.23 -16.33
CA ASP A 154 -8.41 22.64 -16.62
C ASP A 154 -7.29 23.29 -17.45
N TYR A 155 -6.03 23.09 -17.06
CA TYR A 155 -4.87 23.60 -17.79
C TYR A 155 -4.85 23.11 -19.24
N PHE A 156 -5.02 21.81 -19.45
CA PHE A 156 -5.00 21.23 -20.79
C PHE A 156 -6.18 21.71 -21.66
N ALA A 157 -7.36 21.88 -21.06
CA ALA A 157 -8.51 22.44 -21.78
C ALA A 157 -8.28 23.90 -22.21
N GLU A 158 -7.63 24.72 -21.38
CA GLU A 158 -7.28 26.10 -21.72
C GLU A 158 -6.15 26.15 -22.76
N LYS A 159 -5.11 25.31 -22.59
CA LYS A 159 -4.01 25.18 -23.55
C LYS A 159 -4.54 24.88 -24.96
N SER A 160 -5.44 23.90 -25.10
CA SER A 160 -6.04 23.57 -26.40
C SER A 160 -6.85 24.72 -26.99
N ARG A 161 -7.50 25.56 -26.16
CA ARG A 161 -8.20 26.77 -26.63
C ARG A 161 -7.22 27.84 -27.15
N ILE A 162 -6.09 28.03 -26.48
CA ILE A 162 -5.03 28.94 -26.93
C ILE A 162 -4.42 28.44 -28.24
N GLU A 163 -4.10 27.15 -28.32
CA GLU A 163 -3.49 26.53 -29.51
C GLU A 163 -4.42 26.55 -30.72
N GLY A 164 -5.73 26.39 -30.51
CA GLY A 164 -6.76 26.48 -31.55
C GLY A 164 -7.11 27.91 -32.00
N ASN A 165 -6.58 28.95 -31.34
CA ASN A 165 -6.92 30.34 -31.67
C ASN A 165 -6.18 30.82 -32.93
N THR A 166 -6.86 30.79 -34.08
CA THR A 166 -6.32 31.21 -35.38
C THR A 166 -5.96 32.70 -35.46
N GLY A 167 -6.43 33.54 -34.52
CA GLY A 167 -6.11 34.96 -34.44
C GLY A 167 -4.74 35.26 -33.80
N LEU A 168 -4.10 34.28 -33.16
CA LEU A 168 -2.77 34.41 -32.58
C LEU A 168 -1.71 33.83 -33.52
N SER A 169 -0.56 34.51 -33.60
CA SER A 169 0.64 33.95 -34.21
C SER A 169 1.14 32.74 -33.41
N GLU A 170 1.96 31.89 -34.02
CA GLU A 170 2.50 30.72 -33.33
C GLU A 170 3.36 31.13 -32.11
N ALA A 171 4.09 32.23 -32.21
CA ALA A 171 4.87 32.80 -31.10
C ALA A 171 3.95 33.28 -29.96
N ASP A 172 2.85 33.96 -30.29
CA ASP A 172 1.90 34.46 -29.28
C ASP A 172 1.18 33.31 -28.56
N ARG A 173 0.85 32.23 -29.27
CA ARG A 173 0.26 31.02 -28.66
C ARG A 173 1.22 30.39 -27.66
N ARG A 174 2.50 30.23 -28.02
CA ARG A 174 3.52 29.68 -27.12
C ARG A 174 3.69 30.55 -25.87
N ALA A 175 3.83 31.86 -26.03
CA ALA A 175 3.95 32.79 -24.90
C ALA A 175 2.68 32.83 -24.02
N ALA A 176 1.49 32.62 -24.58
CA ALA A 176 0.25 32.51 -23.81
C ALA A 176 0.18 31.20 -23.00
N VAL A 177 0.63 30.07 -23.56
CA VAL A 177 0.68 28.78 -22.84
C VAL A 177 1.71 28.80 -21.71
N GLU A 178 2.87 29.44 -21.92
CA GLU A 178 3.90 29.60 -20.89
C GLU A 178 3.38 30.43 -19.70
N ARG A 179 2.75 31.57 -19.97
CA ARG A 179 2.11 32.40 -18.93
C ARG A 179 1.00 31.65 -18.19
N LEU A 180 0.18 30.89 -18.91
CA LEU A 180 -0.85 30.04 -18.30
C LEU A 180 -0.22 29.01 -17.33
N ALA A 181 0.91 28.40 -17.69
CA ALA A 181 1.60 27.46 -16.81
C ALA A 181 2.19 28.17 -15.58
N GLU A 182 2.74 29.38 -15.74
CA GLU A 182 3.29 30.20 -14.66
C GLU A 182 2.25 30.67 -13.64
N GLU A 183 1.08 31.09 -14.12
CA GLU A 183 -0.01 31.54 -13.26
C GLU A 183 -0.65 30.38 -12.48
N ARG A 184 -0.65 29.18 -13.04
CA ARG A 184 -1.39 28.03 -12.52
C ARG A 184 -0.54 27.07 -11.72
N PHE A 185 0.78 27.06 -11.88
CA PHE A 185 1.66 26.07 -11.27
C PHE A 185 2.94 26.70 -10.71
N SER A 186 3.34 26.24 -9.53
CA SER A 186 4.66 26.54 -8.97
C SER A 186 5.78 26.01 -9.86
N GLU A 187 7.01 26.49 -9.64
CA GLU A 187 8.19 26.03 -10.39
C GLU A 187 8.38 24.50 -10.33
N GLN A 188 8.22 23.90 -9.15
CA GLN A 188 8.31 22.44 -8.99
C GLN A 188 7.19 21.70 -9.73
N GLU A 189 5.96 22.24 -9.68
CA GLU A 189 4.83 21.66 -10.41
C GLU A 189 5.00 21.78 -11.93
N ARG A 190 5.64 22.85 -12.43
CA ARG A 190 5.94 23.03 -13.86
C ARG A 190 6.93 21.98 -14.38
N LEU A 191 7.90 21.54 -13.59
CA LEU A 191 8.79 20.41 -13.96
C LEU A 191 7.98 19.13 -14.17
N ARG A 192 7.03 18.85 -13.28
CA ARG A 192 6.13 17.69 -13.40
C ARG A 192 5.18 17.83 -14.58
N LEU A 193 4.68 19.04 -14.84
CA LEU A 193 3.82 19.35 -15.97
C LEU A 193 4.53 19.03 -17.29
N GLY A 194 5.77 19.50 -17.49
CA GLY A 194 6.53 19.24 -18.71
C GLY A 194 6.71 17.75 -19.01
N ALA A 195 6.96 16.92 -18.00
CA ALA A 195 7.02 15.47 -18.16
C ALA A 195 5.67 14.86 -18.61
N LEU A 196 4.56 15.32 -18.01
CA LEU A 196 3.21 14.86 -18.37
C LEU A 196 2.82 15.26 -19.80
N GLU A 197 3.24 16.44 -20.26
CA GLU A 197 3.01 16.90 -21.62
C GLU A 197 3.73 16.01 -22.65
N GLN A 198 4.99 15.65 -22.38
CA GLN A 198 5.75 14.75 -23.25
C GLN A 198 5.09 13.37 -23.34
N MET A 199 4.59 12.84 -22.22
CA MET A 199 3.88 11.55 -22.20
C MET A 199 2.62 11.59 -23.07
N ARG A 200 1.77 12.62 -22.92
CA ARG A 200 0.57 12.75 -23.77
C ARG A 200 0.89 12.92 -25.24
N GLN A 201 1.94 13.67 -25.58
CA GLN A 201 2.37 13.83 -26.97
C GLN A 201 2.87 12.51 -27.57
N ALA A 202 3.51 11.65 -26.76
CA ALA A 202 3.91 10.31 -27.19
C ALA A 202 2.71 9.37 -27.37
N GLU A 203 1.65 9.50 -26.58
CA GLU A 203 0.40 8.73 -26.70
C GLU A 203 -0.46 9.15 -27.91
N GLN A 204 -0.23 10.35 -28.46
CA GLN A 204 -0.98 10.91 -29.60
C GLN A 204 -0.30 10.70 -30.97
N ARG A 205 0.87 10.06 -31.01
CA ARG A 205 1.61 9.71 -32.23
C ARG A 205 1.39 8.26 -32.62
#